data_AF-A0A834CN44-F1
#
_entry.id   AF-A0A834CN44-F1
#
_cell.length_a   1.000
_cell.length_b   1.000
_cell.length_c   1.000
_cell.angle_alpha   90.00
_cell.angle_beta   90.00
_cell.angle_gamma   90.00
#
_symmetry.space_group_name_H-M   'P 1'
#
loop_
_entity.id
_entity.type
_entity.pdbx_description
1 polymer ?
#
loop_
_entity_poly.entity_id
_entity_poly.type
_entity_poly.pdbx_seq_one_letter_code
_entity_poly.pdbx_strand_id
1 'polypeptide(L)'
;MFTCDKWIASNHSKSSIGKEIAEIVLEDKEFWVQCQFIVKVSEPLVRVLRLVDGDEKPAMGYLYDAMERAKENIKARCNNKVSLFSPFTRIIDSRWDRQLHSPLHAAGCFLNPGIYYSPNFKNKNEVIRGFNSCVMKMELDPDNQDKIIAELDLYKNAIGEFGHSLAIRQRDKINPVAWWTQFGCEVPTLQRFAVRVLSQCCSATGCERNWSTFDFIHSKKRNRLVHKRLNDLVFVRYNLKLRERSIKKGRDALDPINLENIDLMEEWVGEESELLDGEDLDW
;
A
#
# COMPACT_ATOMS: atom_id res chain seq x y z
N MET A 1 -28.83 -2.75 16.10
CA MET A 1 -29.08 -4.09 15.52
C MET A 1 -29.88 -4.97 16.48
N PHE A 2 -29.39 -5.23 17.71
CA PHE A 2 -30.04 -6.13 18.67
C PHE A 2 -31.32 -5.60 19.35
N THR A 3 -31.68 -4.35 19.13
CA THR A 3 -32.87 -3.71 19.71
C THR A 3 -33.97 -3.40 18.69
N CYS A 4 -33.79 -3.73 17.40
CA CYS A 4 -34.78 -3.42 16.38
C CYS A 4 -35.84 -4.53 16.25
N ASP A 5 -37.04 -4.16 15.78
CA ASP A 5 -38.17 -5.07 15.64
C ASP A 5 -37.85 -6.30 14.77
N LYS A 6 -37.06 -6.10 13.70
CA LYS A 6 -36.61 -7.19 12.82
C LYS A 6 -35.79 -8.24 13.58
N TRP A 7 -34.90 -7.82 14.48
CA TRP A 7 -34.12 -8.74 15.31
C TRP A 7 -35.00 -9.45 16.33
N ILE A 8 -35.85 -8.71 17.05
CA ILE A 8 -36.72 -9.25 18.09
C ILE A 8 -37.65 -10.32 17.51
N ALA A 9 -38.19 -10.10 16.32
CA ALA A 9 -39.06 -11.06 15.63
C ALA A 9 -38.33 -12.29 15.08
N SER A 10 -37.00 -12.26 14.95
CA SER A 10 -36.22 -13.34 14.33
C SER A 10 -36.16 -14.61 15.18
N ASN A 11 -35.87 -15.75 14.55
CA ASN A 11 -35.58 -16.99 15.28
C ASN A 11 -34.23 -16.93 16.02
N HIS A 12 -33.30 -16.09 15.55
CA HIS A 12 -31.98 -15.92 16.14
C HIS A 12 -32.05 -15.28 17.53
N SER A 13 -32.87 -14.25 17.72
CA SER A 13 -33.05 -13.60 19.04
C SER A 13 -33.63 -14.54 20.10
N LYS A 14 -34.35 -15.59 19.70
CA LYS A 14 -34.97 -16.58 20.59
C LYS A 14 -34.02 -17.72 20.97
N SER A 15 -33.00 -17.96 20.16
CA SER A 15 -31.98 -19.00 20.41
C SER A 15 -31.11 -18.65 21.63
N SER A 16 -30.55 -19.67 22.28
CA SER A 16 -29.61 -19.47 23.40
C SER A 16 -28.40 -18.63 22.97
N ILE A 17 -27.78 -18.97 21.84
CA ILE A 17 -26.61 -18.29 21.29
C ILE A 17 -26.94 -16.82 20.96
N GLY A 18 -28.08 -16.54 20.33
CA GLY A 18 -28.46 -15.18 19.97
C GLY A 18 -28.73 -14.28 21.18
N LYS A 19 -29.23 -14.84 22.28
CA LYS A 19 -29.39 -14.13 23.56
C LYS A 19 -28.03 -13.82 24.19
N GLU A 20 -27.13 -14.80 24.22
CA GLU A 20 -25.76 -14.62 24.73
C GLU A 20 -25.00 -13.53 23.95
N ILE A 21 -25.07 -13.54 22.62
CA ILE A 21 -24.47 -12.48 21.78
C ILE A 21 -25.10 -11.12 22.07
N ALA A 22 -26.42 -11.04 22.22
CA ALA A 22 -27.09 -9.78 22.53
C ALA A 22 -26.66 -9.25 23.91
N GLU A 23 -26.51 -10.12 24.90
CA GLU A 23 -26.01 -9.79 26.23
C GLU A 23 -24.57 -9.26 26.18
N ILE A 24 -23.66 -9.93 25.46
CA ILE A 24 -22.29 -9.43 25.23
C ILE A 24 -22.31 -8.04 24.57
N VAL A 25 -23.12 -7.85 23.54
CA VAL A 25 -23.11 -6.60 22.77
C VAL A 25 -23.78 -5.44 23.51
N LEU A 26 -24.84 -5.71 24.28
CA LEU A 26 -25.64 -4.67 24.94
C LEU A 26 -25.24 -4.42 26.40
N GLU A 27 -24.74 -5.44 27.10
CA GLU A 27 -24.55 -5.41 28.56
C GLU A 27 -23.08 -5.50 28.97
N ASP A 28 -22.23 -6.21 28.21
CA ASP A 28 -20.79 -6.27 28.49
C ASP A 28 -20.08 -4.96 28.07
N LYS A 29 -19.76 -4.15 29.08
CA LYS A 29 -19.03 -2.89 28.89
C LYS A 29 -17.60 -3.10 28.41
N GLU A 30 -16.98 -4.22 28.77
CA GLU A 30 -15.58 -4.52 28.42
C GLU A 30 -15.47 -4.91 26.94
N PHE A 31 -16.49 -5.56 26.37
CA PHE A 31 -16.55 -5.93 24.96
C PHE A 31 -16.22 -4.75 24.02
N TRP A 32 -16.89 -3.60 24.22
CA TRP A 32 -16.68 -2.43 23.38
C TRP A 32 -15.34 -1.73 23.64
N VAL A 33 -14.85 -1.76 24.88
CA VAL A 33 -13.52 -1.24 25.24
C VAL A 33 -12.43 -2.04 24.52
N GLN A 34 -12.55 -3.37 24.49
CA GLN A 34 -11.65 -4.24 23.75
C GLN A 34 -11.75 -4.02 22.24
N CYS A 35 -12.97 -3.90 21.69
CA CYS A 35 -13.17 -3.60 20.26
C CYS A 35 -12.49 -2.28 19.87
N GLN A 36 -12.68 -1.22 20.67
CA GLN A 36 -12.01 0.07 20.46
C GLN A 36 -10.49 -0.09 20.51
N PHE A 37 -9.97 -0.89 21.43
CA PHE A 37 -8.53 -1.16 21.52
C PHE A 37 -7.99 -1.89 20.28
N ILE A 38 -8.73 -2.89 19.76
CA ILE A 38 -8.37 -3.60 18.52
C ILE A 38 -8.30 -2.64 17.34
N VAL A 39 -9.33 -1.80 17.13
CA VAL A 39 -9.34 -0.80 16.07
C VAL A 39 -8.16 0.15 16.22
N LYS A 40 -7.94 0.65 17.45
CA LYS A 40 -6.87 1.58 17.78
C LYS A 40 -5.47 1.05 17.41
N VAL A 41 -5.21 -0.24 17.61
CA VAL A 41 -3.93 -0.90 17.27
C VAL A 41 -3.84 -1.31 15.80
N SER A 42 -4.93 -1.77 15.20
CA SER A 42 -4.95 -2.31 13.82
C SER A 42 -5.02 -1.23 12.74
N GLU A 43 -5.70 -0.12 13.00
CA GLU A 43 -5.93 0.95 12.02
C GLU A 43 -4.65 1.50 11.36
N PRO A 44 -3.53 1.75 12.07
CA PRO A 44 -2.30 2.19 11.42
C PRO A 44 -1.75 1.17 10.42
N LEU A 45 -1.92 -0.13 10.69
CA LEU A 45 -1.51 -1.20 9.77
C LEU A 45 -2.45 -1.29 8.57
N VAL A 46 -3.76 -1.10 8.78
CA VAL A 46 -4.75 -1.04 7.68
C VAL A 46 -4.42 0.13 6.75
N ARG A 47 -4.00 1.29 7.27
CA ARG A 47 -3.55 2.42 6.44
C ARG A 47 -2.32 2.07 5.58
N VAL A 48 -1.37 1.30 6.12
CA VAL A 48 -0.23 0.80 5.31
C VAL A 48 -0.68 -0.18 4.24
N LEU A 49 -1.61 -1.08 4.57
CA LEU A 49 -2.19 -2.01 3.60
C LEU A 49 -2.87 -1.25 2.45
N ARG A 50 -3.68 -0.24 2.76
CA ARG A 50 -4.32 0.64 1.77
C ARG A 50 -3.31 1.35 0.88
N LEU A 51 -2.20 1.83 1.43
CA LEU A 51 -1.13 2.45 0.66
C LEU A 51 -0.52 1.49 -0.37
N VAL A 52 -0.24 0.23 0.00
CA VAL A 52 0.38 -0.74 -0.93
C VAL A 52 -0.60 -1.34 -1.93
N ASP A 53 -1.88 -1.37 -1.59
CA ASP A 53 -2.96 -1.84 -2.46
C ASP A 53 -3.51 -0.74 -3.38
N GLY A 54 -3.04 0.50 -3.22
CA GLY A 54 -3.38 1.62 -4.08
C GLY A 54 -2.81 1.46 -5.48
N ASP A 55 -3.68 1.43 -6.50
CA ASP A 55 -3.26 1.27 -7.91
C ASP A 55 -2.83 2.60 -8.56
N GLU A 56 -2.93 3.72 -7.84
CA GLU A 56 -2.81 5.06 -8.44
C GLU A 56 -1.40 5.64 -8.47
N LYS A 57 -0.61 5.39 -7.42
CA LYS A 57 0.74 5.92 -7.24
C LYS A 57 1.69 4.82 -6.74
N PRO A 58 2.96 4.75 -7.20
CA PRO A 58 3.89 3.71 -6.77
C PRO A 58 4.19 3.75 -5.26
N ALA A 59 3.88 2.67 -4.55
CA ALA A 59 4.03 2.58 -3.09
C ALA A 59 5.47 2.29 -2.61
N MET A 60 6.36 1.86 -3.50
CA MET A 60 7.72 1.41 -3.14
C MET A 60 8.54 2.48 -2.43
N GLY A 61 8.34 3.75 -2.79
CA GLY A 61 9.00 4.88 -2.14
C GLY A 61 8.51 5.16 -0.71
N TYR A 62 7.41 4.57 -0.27
CA TYR A 62 6.71 4.96 0.96
C TYR A 62 6.58 3.84 1.99
N LEU A 63 6.49 2.59 1.55
CA LEU A 63 6.15 1.44 2.40
C LEU A 63 7.01 1.31 3.65
N TYR A 64 8.34 1.43 3.52
CA TYR A 64 9.25 1.30 4.66
C TYR A 64 8.95 2.35 5.75
N ASP A 65 8.87 3.62 5.38
CA ASP A 65 8.59 4.72 6.31
C ASP A 65 7.17 4.60 6.88
N ALA A 66 6.20 4.17 6.06
CA ALA A 66 4.83 3.93 6.49
C ALA A 66 4.74 2.86 7.59
N MET A 67 5.55 1.80 7.51
CA MET A 67 5.63 0.79 8.57
C MET A 67 6.27 1.31 9.85
N GLU A 68 7.32 2.12 9.75
CA GLU A 68 7.91 2.79 10.93
C GLU A 68 6.89 3.72 11.60
N ARG A 69 6.19 4.55 10.81
CA ARG A 69 5.12 5.41 11.31
C ARG A 69 3.95 4.62 11.88
N ALA A 70 3.60 3.47 11.33
CA ALA A 70 2.56 2.62 11.90
C ALA A 70 2.95 2.14 13.31
N LYS A 71 4.20 1.72 13.50
CA LYS A 71 4.73 1.35 14.83
C LYS A 71 4.73 2.54 15.79
N GLU A 72 5.16 3.72 15.35
CA GLU A 72 5.14 4.94 16.17
C GLU A 72 3.70 5.35 16.56
N ASN A 73 2.75 5.26 15.63
CA ASN A 73 1.34 5.53 15.89
C ASN A 73 0.74 4.55 16.91
N ILE A 74 1.03 3.25 16.81
CA ILE A 74 0.59 2.26 17.80
C ILE A 74 1.14 2.59 19.19
N LYS A 75 2.44 2.95 19.29
CA LYS A 75 3.06 3.37 20.56
C LYS A 75 2.36 4.59 21.15
N ALA A 76 2.18 5.63 20.34
CA ALA A 76 1.54 6.87 20.75
C ALA A 76 0.09 6.65 21.22
N ARG A 77 -0.68 5.89 20.43
CA ARG A 77 -2.06 5.50 20.78
C ARG A 77 -2.11 4.72 22.08
N CYS A 78 -1.14 3.84 22.35
CA CYS A 78 -1.02 3.14 23.63
C CYS A 78 -0.43 4.00 24.78
N ASN A 79 -0.47 5.33 24.68
CA ASN A 79 0.08 6.28 25.65
C ASN A 79 1.56 6.01 25.99
N ASN A 80 2.32 5.46 25.03
CA ASN A 80 3.70 5.01 25.21
C ASN A 80 3.90 4.00 26.36
N LYS A 81 2.84 3.32 26.81
CA LYS A 81 2.93 2.29 27.84
C LYS A 81 3.46 0.99 27.23
N VAL A 82 4.71 0.66 27.54
CA VAL A 82 5.45 -0.47 26.96
C VAL A 82 4.67 -1.79 27.08
N SER A 83 4.03 -2.05 28.22
CA SER A 83 3.25 -3.27 28.42
C SER A 83 2.08 -3.43 27.45
N LEU A 84 1.55 -2.32 26.91
CA LEU A 84 0.40 -2.33 25.99
C LEU A 84 0.83 -2.49 24.54
N PHE A 85 1.86 -1.79 24.07
CA PHE A 85 2.25 -1.83 22.65
C PHE A 85 3.31 -2.90 22.32
N SER A 86 4.17 -3.28 23.28
CA SER A 86 5.32 -4.15 23.02
C SER A 86 4.96 -5.50 22.38
N PRO A 87 3.88 -6.19 22.82
CA PRO A 87 3.46 -7.43 22.15
C PRO A 87 3.17 -7.25 20.67
N PHE A 88 2.52 -6.13 20.29
CA PHE A 88 2.17 -5.83 18.91
C PHE A 88 3.39 -5.46 18.08
N THR A 89 4.25 -4.56 18.58
CA THR A 89 5.46 -4.19 17.85
C THR A 89 6.38 -5.38 17.63
N ARG A 90 6.49 -6.30 18.61
CA ARG A 90 7.25 -7.54 18.46
C ARG A 90 6.69 -8.45 17.35
N ILE A 91 5.37 -8.55 17.23
CA ILE A 91 4.73 -9.32 16.14
C ILE A 91 4.99 -8.64 14.81
N ILE A 92 4.84 -7.31 14.74
CA ILE A 92 5.09 -6.52 13.54
C ILE A 92 6.54 -6.69 13.07
N ASP A 93 7.51 -6.47 13.94
CA ASP A 93 8.94 -6.59 13.62
C ASP A 93 9.28 -8.01 13.18
N SER A 94 8.77 -9.04 13.89
CA SER A 94 8.97 -10.45 13.51
C SER A 94 8.43 -10.76 12.10
N ARG A 95 7.27 -10.21 11.71
CA ARG A 95 6.70 -10.40 10.38
C ARG A 95 7.43 -9.59 9.31
N TRP A 96 7.77 -8.35 9.64
CA TRP A 96 8.54 -7.46 8.79
C TRP A 96 9.87 -8.08 8.43
N ASP A 97 10.69 -8.44 9.41
CA ASP A 97 12.07 -8.91 9.19
C ASP A 97 12.13 -10.27 8.49
N ARG A 98 11.13 -11.14 8.70
CA ARG A 98 11.14 -12.52 8.19
C ARG A 98 10.43 -12.71 6.86
N GLN A 99 9.45 -11.86 6.53
CA GLN A 99 8.52 -12.14 5.43
C GLN A 99 8.29 -10.96 4.50
N LEU A 100 8.19 -9.74 5.03
CA LEU A 100 7.68 -8.60 4.25
C LEU A 100 8.80 -7.63 3.84
N HIS A 101 9.83 -7.46 4.67
CA HIS A 101 10.91 -6.55 4.41
C HIS A 101 11.92 -7.14 3.41
N SER A 102 12.46 -6.28 2.56
CA SER A 102 13.60 -6.59 1.72
C SER A 102 14.43 -5.32 1.53
N PRO A 103 15.71 -5.43 1.14
CA PRO A 103 16.55 -4.28 0.79
C PRO A 103 15.90 -3.34 -0.22
N LEU A 104 14.99 -3.84 -1.06
CA LEU A 104 14.25 -3.05 -2.05
C LEU A 104 13.33 -2.01 -1.42
N HIS A 105 12.65 -2.35 -0.32
CA HIS A 105 11.79 -1.41 0.42
C HIS A 105 12.62 -0.29 1.06
N ALA A 106 13.76 -0.66 1.64
CA ALA A 106 14.73 0.28 2.21
C ALA A 106 15.33 1.19 1.12
N ALA A 107 15.68 0.64 -0.04
CA ALA A 107 16.16 1.41 -1.18
C ALA A 107 15.09 2.37 -1.73
N GLY A 108 13.83 1.92 -1.84
CA GLY A 108 12.70 2.76 -2.24
C GLY A 108 12.53 3.96 -1.31
N CYS A 109 12.60 3.72 0.01
CA CYS A 109 12.57 4.77 1.02
C CYS A 109 13.71 5.78 0.87
N PHE A 110 14.95 5.29 0.70
CA PHE A 110 16.12 6.15 0.46
C PHE A 110 15.97 7.04 -0.78
N LEU A 111 15.36 6.50 -1.84
CA LEU A 111 15.13 7.19 -3.10
C LEU A 111 13.89 8.08 -3.10
N ASN A 112 13.11 8.12 -2.01
CA ASN A 112 12.01 9.06 -1.88
C ASN A 112 12.53 10.39 -1.33
N PRO A 113 12.60 11.47 -2.12
CA PRO A 113 13.19 12.73 -1.68
C PRO A 113 12.37 13.38 -0.55
N GLY A 114 11.04 13.23 -0.55
CA GLY A 114 10.19 13.78 0.51
C GLY A 114 10.47 13.15 1.88
N ILE A 115 10.84 11.87 1.88
CA ILE A 115 11.21 11.15 3.09
C ILE A 115 12.69 11.38 3.42
N TYR A 116 13.60 11.12 2.49
CA TYR A 116 15.04 11.14 2.73
C TYR A 116 15.55 12.51 3.23
N TYR A 117 15.05 13.60 2.66
CA TYR A 117 15.43 14.96 3.07
C TYR A 117 14.60 15.51 4.23
N SER A 118 13.61 14.77 4.73
CA SER A 118 12.83 15.21 5.88
C SER A 118 13.72 15.30 7.13
N PRO A 119 13.61 16.37 7.93
CA PRO A 119 14.37 16.50 9.18
C PRO A 119 14.00 15.44 10.21
N ASN A 120 12.80 14.86 10.09
CA ASN A 120 12.30 13.83 11.00
C ASN A 120 12.69 12.41 10.58
N PHE A 121 13.36 12.25 9.44
CA PHE A 121 13.69 10.93 8.91
C PHE A 121 14.77 10.24 9.74
N LYS A 122 14.40 9.09 10.30
CA LYS A 122 15.27 8.22 11.11
C LYS A 122 15.84 7.10 10.22
N ASN A 123 16.78 6.32 10.75
CA ASN A 123 17.27 5.09 10.09
C ASN A 123 18.04 5.29 8.76
N LYS A 124 18.66 6.46 8.54
CA LYS A 124 19.47 6.73 7.33
C LYS A 124 20.49 5.63 7.01
N ASN A 125 21.16 5.09 8.02
CA ASN A 125 22.16 4.03 7.84
C ASN A 125 21.56 2.72 7.32
N GLU A 126 20.36 2.35 7.77
CA GLU A 126 19.70 1.13 7.34
C GLU A 126 19.23 1.23 5.89
N VAL A 127 18.60 2.35 5.53
CA VAL A 127 18.13 2.56 4.15
C VAL A 127 19.27 2.68 3.14
N ILE A 128 20.42 3.24 3.54
CA ILE A 128 21.63 3.26 2.72
C ILE A 128 22.19 1.85 2.50
N ARG A 129 22.20 1.00 3.54
CA ARG A 129 22.60 -0.41 3.37
C ARG A 129 21.66 -1.16 2.42
N GLY A 130 20.36 -0.94 2.56
CA GLY A 130 19.34 -1.47 1.66
C GLY A 130 19.58 -1.04 0.20
N PHE A 131 19.81 0.26 -0.02
CA PHE A 131 20.18 0.80 -1.32
C PHE A 131 21.42 0.12 -1.91
N ASN A 132 22.52 0.04 -1.15
CA ASN A 132 23.76 -0.59 -1.63
C ASN A 132 23.56 -2.06 -1.99
N SER A 133 22.79 -2.81 -1.17
CA SER A 133 22.44 -4.20 -1.47
C SER A 133 21.61 -4.33 -2.74
N CYS A 134 20.71 -3.37 -3.01
CA CYS A 134 19.96 -3.32 -4.26
C CYS A 134 20.85 -3.01 -5.46
N VAL A 135 21.80 -2.09 -5.35
CA VAL A 135 22.76 -1.79 -6.42
C VAL A 135 23.53 -3.05 -6.80
N MET A 136 24.12 -3.73 -5.82
CA MET A 136 24.87 -4.98 -6.04
C MET A 136 24.04 -6.11 -6.66
N LYS A 137 22.74 -6.16 -6.38
CA LYS A 137 21.85 -7.25 -6.81
C LYS A 137 21.14 -6.98 -8.13
N MET A 138 20.78 -5.72 -8.42
CA MET A 138 19.94 -5.34 -9.55
C MET A 138 20.73 -4.78 -10.73
N GLU A 139 21.89 -4.19 -10.48
CA GLU A 139 22.83 -3.74 -11.51
C GLU A 139 23.93 -4.78 -11.67
N LEU A 140 24.06 -5.36 -12.85
CA LEU A 140 25.00 -6.46 -13.10
C LEU A 140 26.36 -5.96 -13.61
N ASP A 141 26.39 -4.75 -14.15
CA ASP A 141 27.59 -4.13 -14.69
C ASP A 141 28.35 -3.38 -13.58
N PRO A 142 29.57 -3.82 -13.20
CA PRO A 142 30.36 -3.16 -12.17
C PRO A 142 30.64 -1.68 -12.48
N ASP A 143 30.82 -1.32 -13.75
CA ASP A 143 31.08 0.07 -14.13
C ASP A 143 29.84 0.95 -13.85
N ASN A 144 28.64 0.41 -14.03
CA ASN A 144 27.41 1.12 -13.68
C ASN A 144 27.19 1.15 -12.17
N GLN A 145 27.59 0.11 -11.42
CA GLN A 145 27.57 0.15 -9.95
C GLN A 145 28.45 1.31 -9.44
N ASP A 146 29.69 1.42 -9.91
CA ASP A 146 30.61 2.48 -9.51
C ASP A 146 30.10 3.87 -9.87
N LYS A 147 29.51 4.03 -11.08
CA LYS A 147 28.85 5.28 -11.48
C LYS A 147 27.66 5.63 -10.59
N ILE A 148 26.81 4.67 -10.26
CA ILE A 148 25.68 4.88 -9.35
C ILE A 148 26.18 5.40 -8.00
N ILE A 149 27.26 4.81 -7.46
CA ILE A 149 27.84 5.23 -6.18
C ILE A 149 28.47 6.63 -6.28
N ALA A 150 29.16 6.94 -7.38
CA ALA A 150 29.75 8.26 -7.61
C ALA A 150 28.68 9.37 -7.73
N GLU A 151 27.60 9.09 -8.47
CA GLU A 151 26.47 10.01 -8.66
C GLU A 151 25.65 10.20 -7.37
N LEU A 152 25.70 9.23 -6.44
CA LEU A 152 24.93 9.21 -5.20
C LEU A 152 25.21 10.41 -4.30
N ASP A 153 26.44 10.92 -4.27
CA ASP A 153 26.83 12.02 -3.40
C ASP A 153 26.15 13.34 -3.80
N LEU A 154 25.85 13.53 -5.08
CA LEU A 154 25.09 14.69 -5.55
C LEU A 154 23.66 14.67 -4.99
N TYR A 155 23.01 13.50 -5.06
CA TYR A 155 21.70 13.31 -4.44
C TYR A 155 21.78 13.52 -2.92
N LYS A 156 22.63 12.79 -2.20
CA LYS A 156 22.66 12.86 -0.73
C LYS A 156 22.83 14.27 -0.18
N ASN A 157 23.65 15.09 -0.85
CA ASN A 157 23.98 16.44 -0.43
C ASN A 157 23.13 17.53 -1.09
N ALA A 158 22.12 17.15 -1.89
CA ALA A 158 21.28 18.07 -2.66
C ALA A 158 22.11 19.07 -3.50
N ILE A 159 23.11 18.56 -4.21
CA ILE A 159 23.98 19.35 -5.10
C ILE A 159 23.34 19.39 -6.50
N GLY A 160 23.55 20.49 -7.22
CA GLY A 160 23.08 20.66 -8.60
C GLY A 160 21.55 20.76 -8.67
N GLU A 161 20.95 20.05 -9.62
CA GLU A 161 19.49 20.06 -9.85
C GLU A 161 18.70 19.63 -8.60
N PHE A 162 19.27 18.79 -7.75
CA PHE A 162 18.63 18.35 -6.50
C PHE A 162 18.51 19.44 -5.44
N GLY A 163 19.39 20.43 -5.49
CA GLY A 163 19.40 21.61 -4.61
C GLY A 163 18.59 22.78 -5.16
N HIS A 164 18.11 22.68 -6.41
CA HIS A 164 17.36 23.76 -7.02
C HIS A 164 16.04 24.01 -6.26
N SER A 165 15.66 25.29 -6.14
CA SER A 165 14.50 25.71 -5.34
C SER A 165 13.19 25.02 -5.76
N LEU A 166 13.03 24.77 -7.06
CA LEU A 166 11.89 24.04 -7.59
C LEU A 166 11.92 22.56 -7.19
N ALA A 167 13.08 21.89 -7.30
CA ALA A 167 13.24 20.49 -6.92
C ALA A 167 12.91 20.28 -5.45
N ILE A 168 13.39 21.17 -4.56
CA ILE A 168 13.10 21.15 -3.12
C ILE A 168 11.60 21.29 -2.85
N ARG A 169 10.93 22.27 -3.47
CA ARG A 169 9.49 22.51 -3.28
C ARG A 169 8.62 21.35 -3.78
N GLN A 170 9.13 20.54 -4.71
CA GLN A 170 8.39 19.45 -5.33
C GLN A 170 8.59 18.09 -4.65
N ARG A 171 9.54 17.94 -3.71
CA ARG A 171 9.89 16.66 -3.05
C ARG A 171 8.68 15.94 -2.45
N ASP A 172 7.75 16.70 -1.87
CA ASP A 172 6.55 16.18 -1.20
C ASP A 172 5.27 16.33 -2.05
N LYS A 173 5.35 16.94 -3.24
CA LYS A 173 4.16 17.29 -4.05
C LYS A 173 3.90 16.35 -5.20
N ILE A 174 4.96 15.79 -5.76
CA ILE A 174 4.88 14.84 -6.86
C ILE A 174 5.39 13.49 -6.40
N ASN A 175 4.94 12.42 -7.06
CA ASN A 175 5.41 11.08 -6.72
C ASN A 175 6.92 10.94 -7.02
N PRO A 176 7.65 10.05 -6.32
CA PRO A 176 9.10 10.00 -6.39
C PRO A 176 9.62 9.65 -7.79
N VAL A 177 8.91 8.81 -8.55
CA VAL A 177 9.28 8.45 -9.93
C VAL A 177 9.26 9.70 -10.82
N ALA A 178 8.20 10.50 -10.73
CA ALA A 178 8.09 11.76 -11.47
C ALA A 178 9.18 12.76 -11.05
N TRP A 179 9.49 12.85 -9.75
CA TRP A 179 10.55 13.71 -9.25
C TRP A 179 11.92 13.33 -9.82
N TRP A 180 12.28 12.04 -9.78
CA TRP A 180 13.52 11.55 -10.39
C TRP A 180 13.57 11.80 -11.89
N THR A 181 12.45 11.62 -12.59
CA THR A 181 12.38 11.88 -14.04
C THR A 181 12.63 13.35 -14.37
N GLN A 182 12.15 14.28 -13.53
CA GLN A 182 12.28 15.73 -13.75
C GLN A 182 13.64 16.29 -13.32
N PHE A 183 14.16 15.87 -12.16
CA PHE A 183 15.32 16.50 -11.52
C PHE A 183 16.57 15.62 -11.47
N GLY A 184 16.53 14.38 -11.97
CA GLY A 184 17.65 13.45 -11.97
C GLY A 184 18.56 13.54 -13.21
N CYS A 185 18.43 14.57 -14.04
CA CYS A 185 19.11 14.63 -15.36
C CYS A 185 20.64 14.70 -15.27
N GLU A 186 21.19 15.26 -14.18
CA GLU A 186 22.64 15.33 -13.94
C GLU A 186 23.25 13.99 -13.49
N VAL A 187 22.42 13.02 -13.13
CA VAL A 187 22.84 11.69 -12.63
C VAL A 187 22.12 10.58 -13.39
N PRO A 188 22.36 10.42 -14.71
CA PRO A 188 21.56 9.56 -15.57
C PRO A 188 21.58 8.08 -15.16
N THR A 189 22.67 7.60 -14.55
CA THR A 189 22.82 6.20 -14.14
C THR A 189 21.98 5.93 -12.89
N LEU A 190 22.12 6.80 -11.88
CA LEU A 190 21.34 6.77 -10.64
C LEU A 190 19.87 7.06 -10.91
N GLN A 191 19.53 7.99 -11.81
CA GLN A 191 18.15 8.29 -12.19
C GLN A 191 17.45 7.05 -12.75
N ARG A 192 18.10 6.34 -13.69
CA ARG A 192 17.56 5.09 -14.26
C ARG A 192 17.36 4.03 -13.18
N PHE A 193 18.35 3.88 -12.30
CA PHE A 193 18.27 2.96 -11.17
C PHE A 193 17.12 3.32 -10.21
N ALA A 194 16.99 4.61 -9.87
CA ALA A 194 15.98 5.11 -8.97
C ALA A 194 14.56 4.89 -9.51
N VAL A 195 14.33 5.23 -10.77
CA VAL A 195 13.06 4.98 -11.47
C VAL A 195 12.75 3.48 -11.48
N ARG A 196 13.75 2.62 -11.75
CA ARG A 196 13.58 1.16 -11.76
C ARG A 196 13.17 0.61 -10.39
N VAL A 197 13.81 1.07 -9.31
CA VAL A 197 13.48 0.66 -7.94
C VAL A 197 12.10 1.16 -7.54
N LEU A 198 11.82 2.46 -7.71
CA LEU A 198 10.58 3.09 -7.29
C LEU A 198 9.35 2.63 -8.06
N SER A 199 9.54 2.07 -9.27
CA SER A 199 8.44 1.54 -10.10
C SER A 199 8.09 0.07 -9.80
N GLN A 200 8.75 -0.57 -8.83
CA GLN A 200 8.41 -1.93 -8.42
C GLN A 200 7.08 -1.98 -7.65
N CYS A 201 6.30 -3.03 -7.85
CA CYS A 201 5.05 -3.26 -7.10
C CYS A 201 5.35 -3.75 -5.68
N CYS A 202 4.55 -3.30 -4.70
CA CYS A 202 4.65 -3.72 -3.30
C CYS A 202 3.59 -4.73 -2.87
N SER A 203 2.56 -4.95 -3.70
CA SER A 203 1.44 -5.84 -3.41
C SER A 203 1.15 -6.73 -4.61
N ALA A 204 0.72 -7.96 -4.33
CA ALA A 204 0.19 -8.88 -5.33
C ALA A 204 -1.30 -8.65 -5.60
N THR A 205 -1.98 -7.79 -4.83
CA THR A 205 -3.43 -7.55 -4.92
C THR A 205 -3.85 -6.93 -6.26
N GLY A 206 -2.96 -6.19 -6.93
CA GLY A 206 -3.19 -5.78 -8.33
C GLY A 206 -3.38 -6.97 -9.28
N CYS A 207 -2.68 -8.08 -9.02
CA CYS A 207 -2.91 -9.35 -9.71
C CYS A 207 -4.20 -10.02 -9.22
N GLU A 208 -4.52 -10.02 -7.92
CA GLU A 208 -5.75 -10.64 -7.39
C GLU A 208 -7.04 -9.96 -7.89
N ARG A 209 -7.04 -8.63 -8.08
CA ARG A 209 -8.14 -7.90 -8.73
C ARG A 209 -8.30 -8.26 -10.20
N ASN A 210 -7.26 -8.81 -10.84
CA ASN A 210 -7.39 -9.45 -12.15
C ASN A 210 -7.93 -10.87 -12.02
N TRP A 211 -7.73 -11.56 -10.90
CA TRP A 211 -8.21 -12.93 -10.70
C TRP A 211 -9.73 -13.01 -10.53
N SER A 212 -10.38 -12.00 -9.94
CA SER A 212 -11.85 -11.89 -10.02
C SER A 212 -12.32 -11.77 -11.46
N THR A 213 -11.55 -11.08 -12.32
CA THR A 213 -11.77 -11.04 -13.78
C THR A 213 -11.49 -12.39 -14.46
N PHE A 214 -10.53 -13.18 -13.98
CA PHE A 214 -10.31 -14.56 -14.43
C PHE A 214 -11.52 -15.45 -14.11
N ASP A 215 -12.16 -15.29 -12.96
CA ASP A 215 -13.32 -16.09 -12.57
C ASP A 215 -14.52 -15.90 -13.53
N PHE A 216 -14.64 -14.69 -14.11
CA PHE A 216 -15.59 -14.42 -15.20
C PHE A 216 -15.22 -15.08 -16.54
N ILE A 217 -13.92 -15.22 -16.84
CA ILE A 217 -13.42 -15.79 -18.10
C ILE A 217 -13.33 -17.32 -18.04
N HIS A 218 -13.07 -17.87 -16.84
CA HIS A 218 -12.85 -19.28 -16.56
C HIS A 218 -13.73 -19.73 -15.38
N SER A 219 -15.02 -19.93 -15.66
CA SER A 219 -15.96 -20.48 -14.68
C SER A 219 -16.19 -21.98 -14.90
N LYS A 220 -16.77 -22.69 -13.92
CA LYS A 220 -17.19 -24.09 -14.09
C LYS A 220 -18.10 -24.31 -15.31
N LYS A 221 -18.80 -23.27 -15.80
CA LYS A 221 -19.63 -23.28 -17.02
C LYS A 221 -18.86 -22.95 -18.32
N ARG A 222 -17.80 -22.13 -18.27
CA ARG A 222 -17.02 -21.66 -19.45
C ARG A 222 -15.55 -22.13 -19.37
N ASN A 223 -15.33 -23.44 -19.51
CA ASN A 223 -14.05 -24.10 -19.18
C ASN A 223 -13.23 -24.59 -20.40
N ARG A 224 -13.39 -23.98 -21.58
CA ARG A 224 -12.82 -24.48 -22.86
C ARG A 224 -11.87 -23.51 -23.57
N LEU A 225 -11.22 -22.61 -22.83
CA LEU A 225 -10.20 -21.75 -23.41
C LEU A 225 -8.83 -22.43 -23.36
N VAL A 226 -8.14 -22.45 -24.50
CA VAL A 226 -6.72 -22.83 -24.53
C VAL A 226 -5.91 -21.77 -23.79
N HIS A 227 -4.95 -22.18 -22.96
CA HIS A 227 -4.15 -21.31 -22.08
C HIS A 227 -3.62 -20.03 -22.75
N LYS A 228 -3.21 -20.12 -24.03
CA LYS A 228 -2.76 -18.97 -24.81
C LYS A 228 -3.86 -17.90 -24.96
N ARG A 229 -5.07 -18.31 -25.34
CA ARG A 229 -6.21 -17.39 -25.52
C ARG A 229 -6.67 -16.79 -24.18
N LEU A 230 -6.57 -17.55 -23.09
CA LEU A 230 -6.82 -17.04 -21.74
C LEU A 230 -5.85 -15.90 -21.40
N ASN A 231 -4.56 -16.12 -21.58
CA ASN A 231 -3.54 -15.10 -21.34
C ASN A 231 -3.76 -13.84 -22.19
N ASP A 232 -4.07 -14.01 -23.48
CA ASP A 232 -4.33 -12.89 -24.38
C ASP A 232 -5.55 -12.06 -23.93
N LEU A 233 -6.63 -12.73 -23.52
CA LEU A 233 -7.84 -12.06 -23.01
C LEU A 233 -7.57 -11.30 -21.70
N VAL A 234 -6.81 -11.89 -20.78
CA VAL A 234 -6.41 -11.25 -19.52
C VAL A 234 -5.55 -10.03 -19.79
N PHE A 235 -4.58 -10.16 -20.70
CA PHE A 235 -3.71 -9.07 -21.10
C PHE A 235 -4.52 -7.90 -21.68
N VAL A 236 -5.41 -8.17 -22.64
CA VAL A 236 -6.25 -7.14 -23.26
C VAL A 236 -7.16 -6.48 -22.23
N ARG A 237 -7.87 -7.26 -21.41
CA ARG A 237 -8.81 -6.71 -20.41
C ARG A 237 -8.10 -5.88 -19.35
N TYR A 238 -6.94 -6.33 -18.88
CA TYR A 238 -6.15 -5.57 -17.91
C TYR A 238 -5.68 -4.23 -18.50
N ASN A 239 -5.12 -4.24 -19.72
CA ASN A 239 -4.66 -3.01 -20.38
C ASN A 239 -5.82 -2.04 -20.68
N LEU A 240 -7.01 -2.54 -21.06
CA LEU A 240 -8.20 -1.71 -21.23
C LEU A 240 -8.61 -1.03 -19.91
N LYS A 241 -8.63 -1.78 -18.80
CA LYS A 241 -8.93 -1.23 -17.46
C LYS A 241 -7.90 -0.18 -17.03
N LEU A 242 -6.61 -0.40 -17.31
CA LEU A 242 -5.56 0.60 -17.06
C LEU A 242 -5.80 1.88 -17.87
N ARG A 243 -6.16 1.75 -19.15
CA ARG A 243 -6.48 2.89 -20.01
C ARG A 243 -7.71 3.66 -19.52
N GLU A 244 -8.77 2.98 -19.15
CA GLU A 244 -9.97 3.60 -18.58
C GLU A 244 -9.67 4.38 -17.30
N ARG A 245 -8.89 3.78 -16.38
CA ARG A 245 -8.42 4.46 -15.16
C ARG A 245 -7.61 5.71 -15.49
N SER A 246 -6.70 5.63 -16.46
CA SER A 246 -5.91 6.78 -16.91
C SER A 246 -6.80 7.92 -17.47
N ILE A 247 -7.93 7.60 -18.09
CA ILE A 247 -8.88 8.59 -18.61
C ILE A 247 -9.73 9.19 -17.47
N LYS A 248 -10.13 8.38 -16.49
CA LYS A 248 -10.95 8.83 -15.34
C LYS A 248 -10.21 9.74 -14.36
N LYS A 249 -8.87 9.70 -14.29
CA LYS A 249 -8.01 10.53 -13.41
C LYS A 249 -8.20 12.06 -13.54
N GLY A 250 -9.02 12.56 -14.47
CA GLY A 250 -9.35 13.98 -14.61
C GLY A 250 -10.55 14.47 -13.78
N ARG A 251 -11.22 13.62 -13.00
CA ARG A 251 -12.39 13.99 -12.17
C ARG A 251 -12.18 13.46 -10.74
N ASP A 252 -11.95 14.36 -9.80
CA ASP A 252 -11.96 14.16 -8.34
C ASP A 252 -11.02 13.10 -7.74
N ALA A 253 -9.71 13.36 -7.75
CA ALA A 253 -8.72 12.51 -7.07
C ALA A 253 -8.35 13.05 -5.67
N LEU A 254 -8.91 12.45 -4.61
CA LEU A 254 -8.34 12.50 -3.26
C LEU A 254 -6.94 11.88 -3.28
N ASP A 255 -5.98 12.40 -2.49
CA ASP A 255 -4.60 11.90 -2.51
C ASP A 255 -4.47 10.52 -1.82
N PRO A 256 -4.24 9.42 -2.56
CA PRO A 256 -4.17 8.06 -2.01
C PRO A 256 -2.93 7.80 -1.15
N ILE A 257 -1.95 8.72 -1.13
CA ILE A 257 -0.71 8.61 -0.34
C ILE A 257 -0.86 9.26 1.03
N ASN A 258 -1.81 10.19 1.21
CA ASN A 258 -1.95 10.84 2.49
C ASN A 258 -2.60 9.86 3.47
N LEU A 259 -1.76 9.23 4.30
CA LEU A 259 -2.18 8.31 5.36
C LEU A 259 -3.27 8.91 6.26
N GLU A 260 -3.34 10.24 6.40
CA GLU A 260 -4.37 10.95 7.19
C GLU A 260 -5.74 11.02 6.52
N ASN A 261 -5.79 10.95 5.18
CA ASN A 261 -7.00 11.12 4.37
C ASN A 261 -7.50 9.82 3.71
N ILE A 262 -6.91 8.67 4.04
CA ILE A 262 -7.40 7.37 3.55
C ILE A 262 -8.74 7.10 4.24
N ASP A 263 -9.84 7.12 3.49
CA ASP A 263 -11.14 6.65 3.98
C ASP A 263 -11.08 5.13 4.17
N LEU A 264 -11.20 4.70 5.42
CA LEU A 264 -11.15 3.30 5.81
C LEU A 264 -12.47 2.57 5.53
N MET A 265 -13.55 3.31 5.26
CA MET A 265 -14.92 2.81 5.16
C MET A 265 -15.43 2.70 3.72
N GLU A 266 -14.78 3.38 2.75
CA GLU A 266 -15.24 3.50 1.36
C GLU A 266 -15.45 2.15 0.65
N GLU A 267 -14.65 1.13 1.00
CA GLU A 267 -14.79 -0.22 0.41
C GLU A 267 -15.70 -1.17 1.23
N TRP A 268 -16.03 -0.80 2.48
CA TRP A 268 -16.92 -1.57 3.36
C TRP A 268 -18.38 -1.15 3.25
N VAL A 269 -18.64 0.05 2.73
CA VAL A 269 -19.93 0.40 2.16
C VAL A 269 -19.98 -0.28 0.80
N GLY A 270 -20.39 -1.55 0.79
CA GLY A 270 -20.70 -2.22 -0.46
C GLY A 270 -21.75 -1.38 -1.17
N GLU A 271 -21.40 -0.76 -2.30
CA GLU A 271 -22.41 -0.43 -3.29
C GLU A 271 -23.14 -1.75 -3.56
N GLU A 272 -24.48 -1.73 -3.41
CA GLU A 272 -25.30 -2.85 -3.86
C GLU A 272 -24.83 -3.16 -5.27
N SER A 273 -24.29 -4.37 -5.47
CA SER A 273 -23.94 -4.84 -6.81
C SER A 273 -25.17 -4.60 -7.65
N GLU A 274 -25.08 -3.69 -8.61
CA GLU A 274 -26.04 -3.66 -9.71
C GLU A 274 -25.95 -5.08 -10.29
N LEU A 275 -26.96 -5.88 -9.95
CA LEU A 275 -27.13 -7.20 -10.48
C LEU A 275 -27.12 -6.98 -11.99
N LEU A 276 -26.19 -7.62 -12.69
CA LEU A 276 -26.26 -7.73 -14.13
C LEU A 276 -27.66 -8.25 -14.45
N ASP A 277 -28.51 -7.38 -15.00
CA ASP A 277 -29.83 -7.77 -15.44
C ASP A 277 -29.68 -8.87 -16.50
N GLY A 278 -30.63 -9.80 -16.50
CA GLY A 278 -30.58 -11.03 -17.30
C GLY A 278 -30.53 -10.83 -18.83
N GLU A 279 -30.43 -9.59 -19.30
CA GLU A 279 -30.29 -9.22 -20.71
C GLU A 279 -28.82 -9.17 -21.20
N ASP A 280 -27.82 -9.17 -20.29
CA ASP A 280 -26.40 -9.22 -20.67
C ASP A 280 -25.87 -10.64 -20.99
N LEU A 281 -26.78 -11.62 -21.12
CA LEU A 281 -26.46 -13.03 -21.29
C LEU A 281 -26.36 -13.52 -22.74
N ASP A 282 -26.61 -12.67 -23.74
CA ASP A 282 -26.50 -13.07 -25.15
C ASP A 282 -25.21 -12.54 -25.79
N TRP A 283 -24.15 -13.34 -25.64
CA TRP A 283 -23.06 -13.50 -26.63
C TRP A 283 -22.33 -14.83 -26.46
#